data_AF-A0A8J8C3F5-F1
#
_entry.id   AF-A0A8J8C3F5-F1
#
_cell.length_a   1.000
_cell.length_b   1.000
_cell.length_c   1.000
_cell.angle_alpha   90.00
_cell.angle_beta   90.00
_cell.angle_gamma   90.00
#
_symmetry.space_group_name_H-M   'P 1'
#
loop_
_entity.id
_entity.type
_entity.pdbx_description
1 polymer ?
#
loop_
_entity_poly.entity_id
_entity_poly.type
_entity_poly.pdbx_seq_one_letter_code
_entity_poly.pdbx_strand_id
1 'polypeptide(L)' 'KVGSVPHPMEEKHYIEWVQVIADGKAYRKFLNPGEKPEAEFEISARRIQAREYCNIHGLWASP' A
#
# COMPACT_ATOMS: atom_id res chain seq x y z
N LYS A 1 2.01 -3.97 5.12
CA LYS A 1 2.27 -2.89 6.10
C LYS A 1 3.14 -1.83 5.44
N VAL A 2 2.92 -0.56 5.76
CA VAL A 2 3.69 0.58 5.26
C VAL A 2 4.14 1.42 6.46
N GLY A 3 5.43 1.55 6.78
CA GLY A 3 6.61 0.78 6.35
C GLY A 3 7.12 -0.10 7.49
N SER A 4 8.43 -0.16 7.69
CA SER A 4 9.05 -0.82 8.85
C SER A 4 8.68 -0.13 10.17
N VAL A 5 8.59 1.20 10.13
CA VAL A 5 7.89 2.03 11.11
C VAL A 5 6.51 2.37 10.52
N PRO A 6 5.41 2.30 11.30
CA PRO A 6 4.09 2.66 10.81
C PRO A 6 4.08 4.08 10.25
N HIS A 7 3.65 4.21 9.00
CA HIS A 7 3.49 5.51 8.37
C HIS A 7 2.31 6.27 9.01
N PRO A 8 2.38 7.62 9.13
CA PRO A 8 1.24 8.43 9.57
C PRO A 8 -0.03 8.17 8.74
N MET A 9 -1.19 8.24 9.38
CA MET A 9 -2.49 8.10 8.74
C MET A 9 -3.41 9.23 9.18
N GLU A 10 -2.92 10.47 9.09
CA GLU A 10 -3.65 11.68 9.46
C GLU A 10 -4.32 12.30 8.21
N GLU A 11 -5.35 13.13 8.40
CA GLU A 11 -6.12 13.72 7.28
C GLU A 11 -5.26 14.40 6.21
N LYS A 12 -4.15 15.02 6.63
CA LYS A 12 -3.23 15.74 5.74
C LYS A 12 -2.03 14.90 5.30
N HIS A 13 -1.78 13.76 5.95
CA HIS A 13 -0.61 12.91 5.67
C HIS A 13 -0.95 11.44 5.92
N TYR A 14 -1.26 10.72 4.85
CA TYR A 14 -1.66 9.32 4.91
C TYR A 14 -1.27 8.55 3.65
N ILE A 15 -1.40 7.22 3.74
CA ILE A 15 -1.29 6.32 2.61
C ILE A 15 -2.66 6.24 1.94
N GLU A 16 -2.77 6.71 0.70
CA GLU A 16 -4.03 6.69 -0.05
C GLU A 16 -4.40 5.27 -0.50
N TRP A 17 -3.39 4.48 -0.87
CA TRP A 17 -3.61 3.10 -1.28
C TRP A 17 -2.37 2.23 -1.13
N VAL A 18 -2.63 0.94 -0.99
CA VAL A 18 -1.65 -0.14 -1.13
C VAL A 18 -2.05 -0.96 -2.36
N GLN A 19 -1.07 -1.33 -3.17
CA GLN A 19 -1.25 -2.14 -4.37
C GLN A 19 -0.29 -3.33 -4.35
N VAL A 20 -0.82 -4.48 -4.74
CA VAL A 20 -0.03 -5.66 -5.08
C VAL A 20 -0.15 -5.93 -6.57
N ILE A 21 0.99 -6.09 -7.24
CA ILE A 21 1.06 -6.61 -8.61
C ILE A 21 1.46 -8.08 -8.52
N ALA A 22 0.55 -8.96 -8.91
CA ALA A 22 0.69 -10.40 -8.80
C ALA A 22 0.58 -11.03 -10.19
N ASP A 23 1.69 -11.56 -10.72
CA ASP A 23 1.79 -12.12 -12.08
C ASP A 23 1.16 -11.22 -13.18
N GLY A 24 1.40 -9.91 -13.10
CA GLY A 24 0.90 -8.91 -14.05
C GLY A 24 -0.51 -8.38 -13.77
N LYS A 25 -1.22 -8.92 -12.78
CA LYS A 25 -2.52 -8.40 -12.31
C LYS A 25 -2.34 -7.42 -11.17
N ALA A 26 -3.08 -6.32 -11.20
CA ALA A 26 -3.01 -5.29 -10.17
C ALA A 26 -4.21 -5.37 -9.22
N TYR A 27 -3.94 -5.51 -7.93
CA TYR A 27 -4.92 -5.49 -6.84
C TYR A 27 -4.65 -4.26 -5.98
N ARG A 28 -5.63 -3.38 -5.79
CA ARG A 28 -5.46 -2.14 -5.04
C ARG A 28 -6.50 -2.03 -3.94
N LYS A 29 -6.04 -1.68 -2.74
CA LYS A 29 -6.89 -1.31 -1.60
C LYS A 29 -6.64 0.16 -1.32
N PHE A 30 -7.70 0.96 -1.39
CA PHE A 30 -7.68 2.33 -0.89
C PHE A 30 -7.85 2.31 0.63
N LEU A 31 -7.16 3.25 1.28
CA LEU A 31 -7.22 3.47 2.71
C LEU A 31 -7.69 4.90 2.98
N ASN A 32 -8.18 5.12 4.19
CA ASN A 32 -8.61 6.43 4.67
C ASN A 32 -7.73 6.89 5.85
N PRO A 33 -7.65 8.21 6.10
CA PRO A 33 -7.10 8.72 7.36
C PRO A 33 -7.72 8.02 8.58
N GLY A 34 -6.88 7.71 9.59
CA GLY A 34 -7.24 7.00 10.81
C GLY A 34 -7.19 5.47 10.70
N GLU A 35 -7.15 4.91 9.49
CA GLU A 35 -6.97 3.47 9.31
C GLU A 35 -5.52 3.04 9.59
N LYS A 36 -5.29 1.73 9.76
CA LYS A 36 -3.93 1.21 9.82
C LYS A 36 -3.28 1.32 8.42
N PRO A 37 -1.98 1.65 8.32
CA PRO A 37 -1.25 1.71 7.05
C PRO A 37 -0.90 0.29 6.55
N GLU A 38 -1.90 -0.56 6.38
CA GLU A 38 -1.75 -1.95 5.92
C GLU A 38 -2.97 -2.41 5.13
N ALA A 39 -2.74 -3.39 4.25
CA ALA A 39 -3.79 -4.04 3.49
C ALA A 39 -3.43 -5.52 3.33
N GLU A 40 -4.44 -6.37 3.33
CA GLU A 40 -4.32 -7.81 3.15
C GLU A 40 -4.95 -8.20 1.81
N PHE A 41 -4.27 -9.10 1.10
CA PHE A 41 -4.70 -9.59 -0.21
C PHE A 41 -4.58 -11.11 -0.22
N GLU A 42 -5.68 -11.80 -0.46
CA GLU A 42 -5.69 -13.24 -0.66
C GLU A 42 -5.44 -13.55 -2.15
N ILE A 43 -4.17 -13.81 -2.48
CA ILE A 43 -3.71 -14.01 -3.86
C ILE A 43 -2.79 -15.23 -3.96
N SER A 44 -2.85 -15.92 -5.09
CA SER A 44 -1.90 -16.98 -5.47
C SER A 44 -1.14 -16.54 -6.71
N ALA A 45 0.17 -16.34 -6.58
CA ALA A 45 1.03 -15.84 -7.65
C ALA A 45 2.49 -16.27 -7.47
N ARG A 46 3.25 -16.32 -8.58
CA ARG A 46 4.69 -16.62 -8.57
C ARG A 46 5.55 -15.40 -8.35
N ARG A 47 5.11 -14.25 -8.87
CA ARG A 47 5.78 -12.96 -8.71
C ARG A 47 4.84 -11.96 -8.06
N ILE A 48 5.33 -11.32 -7.02
CA ILE A 48 4.63 -10.31 -6.24
C ILE A 48 5.50 -9.06 -6.21
N GLN A 49 4.88 -7.90 -6.37
CA GLN A 49 5.49 -6.61 -6.07
C GLN A 49 4.50 -5.79 -5.26
N ALA A 50 4.95 -5.19 -4.16
CA ALA A 50 4.13 -4.28 -3.36
C ALA A 50 4.45 -2.82 -3.69
N ARG A 51 3.41 -1.99 -3.75
CA ARG A 51 3.52 -0.55 -3.92
C ARG A 51 2.56 0.15 -2.97
N GLU A 52 2.92 1.36 -2.59
CA GLU A 52 2.09 2.23 -1.78
C GLU A 52 2.18 3.66 -2.30
N TYR A 53 1.16 4.46 -2.01
CA TYR A 53 1.18 5.87 -2.35
C TYR A 53 0.81 6.73 -1.15
N CYS A 54 1.78 7.53 -0.71
CA CYS A 54 1.55 8.59 0.24
C CYS A 54 1.12 9.86 -0.49
N ASN A 55 0.08 10.53 0.03
CA ASN A 55 -0.41 11.78 -0.55
C ASN A 55 0.64 12.92 -0.60
N ILE A 56 1.66 12.87 0.28
CA ILE A 56 2.77 13.85 0.33
C ILE A 56 4.03 13.31 -0.36
N HIS A 57 4.42 12.06 -0.08
CA HIS A 57 5.71 11.50 -0.52
C HIS A 57 5.63 10.71 -1.82
N GLY A 58 4.44 10.58 -2.40
CA GLY A 58 4.21 9.92 -3.68
C GLY A 58 4.35 8.40 -3.63
N LEU A 59 4.74 7.81 -4.75
CA LEU A 59 4.78 6.37 -4.99
C LEU A 59 6.07 5.74 -4.45
N TRP A 60 5.93 4.68 -3.66
CA TRP A 60 7.03 3.79 -3.29
C TRP A 60 6.74 2.36 -3.72
N ALA A 61 7.82 1.60 -3.97
CA ALA A 61 7.75 0.19 -4.34
C ALA A 61 8.79 -0.62 -3.58
N SER A 62 8.39 -1.80 -3.12
CA SER A 62 9.30 -2.86 -2.66
C SER A 62 9.22 -4.01 -3.65
N PRO A 63 10.36 -4.68 -3.96
CA PRO A 63 10.29 -6.02 -4.51
C PRO A 63 9.52 -6.96 -3.58
#